data_AF-A0AAD8YBI9-F1
#
_entry.id   AF-A0AAD8YBI9-F1
#
_cell.length_a   1.000
_cell.length_b   1.000
_cell.length_c   1.000
_cell.angle_alpha   90.00
_cell.angle_beta   90.00
_cell.angle_gamma   90.00
#
_symmetry.space_group_name_H-M   'P 1'
#
loop_
_entity.id
_entity.type
_entity.pdbx_description
1 polymer ?
#
loop_
_entity_poly.entity_id
_entity_poly.type
_entity_poly.pdbx_seq_one_letter_code
_entity_poly.pdbx_strand_id
1 'polypeptide(L)'
;MISSILDSPVLLVCAAALLSIAAAISILIFRVIFPTIITHPWRLPPKDSRQSKSDKKSTVVLAGSFNPPHLGHLVMIRYLAERYGRVICCIGVNPNKQYDVTPQSRAEILREMLIHDGGCNNVTVEVVSGYIWRFARTQNASSFFRGIRTWDADGGDERTLQILNTWGPLILGRIWPMKTMFLEGDPQYRHVSSTLVRQICARRKEAIESEDSNADINKELTRLVPERVASKVAEVYGASS
;
A
#
# COMPACT_ATOMS: atom_id res chain seq x y z
N MET A 1 -37.00 -19.69 40.39
CA MET A 1 -35.68 -19.12 40.75
C MET A 1 -34.80 -18.82 39.53
N ILE A 2 -34.87 -19.58 38.42
CA ILE A 2 -34.11 -19.26 37.19
C ILE A 2 -34.75 -18.13 36.37
N SER A 3 -36.09 -17.99 36.39
CA SER A 3 -36.79 -16.94 35.64
C SER A 3 -36.47 -15.52 36.10
N SER A 4 -36.29 -15.27 37.42
CA SER A 4 -36.05 -13.92 37.93
C SER A 4 -34.62 -13.40 37.71
N ILE A 5 -33.70 -14.26 37.28
CA ILE A 5 -32.31 -13.89 36.97
C ILE A 5 -32.22 -13.33 35.54
N LEU A 6 -33.01 -13.89 34.61
CA LEU A 6 -33.05 -13.46 33.20
C LEU A 6 -33.79 -12.13 32.99
N ASP A 7 -34.65 -11.71 33.93
CA ASP A 7 -35.39 -10.44 33.87
C ASP A 7 -34.60 -9.25 34.46
N SER A 8 -33.36 -9.47 34.90
CA SER A 8 -32.52 -8.37 35.40
C SER A 8 -32.06 -7.50 34.22
N PRO A 9 -32.41 -6.19 34.19
CA PRO A 9 -32.00 -5.30 33.12
C PRO A 9 -30.47 -5.20 32.99
N VAL A 10 -29.74 -5.43 34.08
CA VAL A 10 -28.27 -5.48 34.09
C VAL A 10 -27.75 -6.69 33.33
N LEU A 11 -28.34 -7.88 33.55
CA LEU A 11 -27.93 -9.10 32.84
C LEU A 11 -28.24 -9.02 31.35
N LEU A 12 -29.37 -8.41 30.97
CA LEU A 12 -29.72 -8.19 29.58
C LEU A 12 -28.73 -7.24 28.88
N VAL A 13 -28.33 -6.15 29.54
CA VAL A 13 -27.32 -5.20 29.02
C VAL A 13 -25.95 -5.88 28.89
N CYS A 14 -25.53 -6.66 29.88
CA CYS A 14 -24.28 -7.42 29.82
C CYS A 14 -24.28 -8.44 28.68
N ALA A 15 -25.36 -9.19 28.50
CA ALA A 15 -25.51 -10.15 27.41
C ALA A 15 -25.46 -9.47 26.03
N ALA A 16 -26.16 -8.34 25.86
CA ALA A 16 -26.13 -7.56 24.62
C ALA A 16 -24.73 -7.01 24.31
N ALA A 17 -24.00 -6.55 25.33
CA ALA A 17 -22.62 -6.09 25.18
C ALA A 17 -21.67 -7.22 24.76
N LEU A 18 -21.79 -8.40 25.39
CA LEU A 18 -21.00 -9.58 25.03
C LEU A 18 -21.28 -10.05 23.60
N LEU A 19 -22.55 -10.10 23.18
CA LEU A 19 -22.91 -10.42 21.79
C LEU A 19 -22.32 -9.40 20.81
N SER A 20 -22.38 -8.10 21.14
CA SER A 20 -21.84 -7.04 20.29
C SER A 20 -20.32 -7.14 20.14
N ILE A 21 -19.61 -7.43 21.23
CA ILE A 21 -18.15 -7.66 21.22
C ILE A 21 -17.81 -8.92 20.42
N ALA A 22 -18.55 -10.01 20.61
CA ALA A 22 -18.35 -11.25 19.87
C ALA A 22 -18.54 -11.03 18.37
N ALA A 23 -19.63 -10.37 17.96
CA ALA A 23 -19.88 -10.03 16.56
C ALA A 23 -18.78 -9.16 15.97
N ALA A 24 -18.32 -8.14 16.72
CA ALA A 24 -17.23 -7.28 16.32
C ALA A 24 -15.91 -8.06 16.11
N ILE A 25 -15.55 -8.93 17.04
CA ILE A 25 -14.38 -9.82 16.95
C ILE A 25 -14.51 -10.76 15.76
N SER A 26 -15.67 -11.38 15.55
CA SER A 26 -15.93 -12.26 14.40
C SER A 26 -15.73 -11.54 13.07
N ILE A 27 -16.16 -10.28 12.94
CA ILE A 27 -15.93 -9.47 11.73
C ILE A 27 -14.43 -9.27 11.47
N LEU A 28 -13.64 -9.03 12.51
CA LEU A 28 -12.19 -8.82 12.37
C LEU A 28 -11.45 -10.11 12.02
N ILE A 29 -11.81 -11.23 12.67
CA ILE A 29 -11.30 -12.56 12.32
C ILE A 29 -11.64 -12.87 10.85
N PHE A 30 -12.89 -12.67 10.44
CA PHE A 30 -13.32 -12.90 9.07
C PHE A 30 -12.50 -12.07 8.07
N ARG A 31 -12.24 -10.79 8.37
CA ARG A 31 -11.40 -9.92 7.51
C ARG A 31 -9.97 -10.44 7.33
N VAL A 32 -9.39 -11.05 8.37
CA VAL A 32 -8.04 -11.62 8.31
C VAL A 32 -8.01 -12.94 7.54
N ILE A 33 -9.00 -13.81 7.76
CA ILE A 33 -9.10 -15.10 7.07
C ILE A 33 -9.42 -14.89 5.59
N PHE A 34 -10.36 -13.99 5.30
CA PHE A 34 -10.85 -13.62 3.98
C PHE A 34 -10.45 -12.18 3.65
N PRO A 35 -9.18 -11.97 3.24
CA PRO A 35 -8.69 -10.65 2.85
C PRO A 35 -9.52 -10.08 1.69
N THR A 36 -9.79 -8.78 1.73
CA THR A 36 -10.40 -8.09 0.59
C THR A 36 -9.33 -7.86 -0.47
N ILE A 37 -9.38 -8.63 -1.56
CA ILE A 37 -8.48 -8.50 -2.70
C ILE A 37 -9.28 -7.92 -3.86
N ILE A 38 -8.80 -6.81 -4.40
CA ILE A 38 -9.35 -6.19 -5.60
C ILE A 38 -8.51 -6.71 -6.77
N THR A 39 -9.06 -7.70 -7.48
CA THR A 39 -8.39 -8.37 -8.59
C THR A 39 -8.57 -7.57 -9.88
N HIS A 40 -7.45 -7.29 -10.53
CA HIS A 40 -7.36 -6.65 -11.86
C HIS A 40 -8.32 -5.47 -12.14
N PRO A 41 -8.36 -4.43 -11.29
CA PRO A 41 -9.36 -3.36 -11.46
C PRO A 41 -8.92 -2.27 -12.46
N TRP A 42 -8.00 -2.62 -13.36
CA TRP A 42 -7.24 -1.71 -14.24
C TRP A 42 -8.05 -1.23 -15.45
N ARG A 43 -9.14 -1.92 -15.78
CA ARG A 43 -10.17 -1.36 -16.65
C ARG A 43 -10.96 -0.34 -15.86
N LEU A 44 -10.77 0.92 -16.19
CA LEU A 44 -11.57 1.98 -15.60
C LEU A 44 -13.04 1.73 -15.95
N PRO A 45 -13.94 1.72 -14.96
CA PRO A 45 -15.35 1.65 -15.25
C PRO A 45 -15.74 2.93 -16.02
N PRO A 46 -16.79 2.90 -16.85
CA PRO A 46 -17.24 4.07 -17.59
C PRO A 46 -17.37 5.30 -16.68
N LYS A 47 -17.18 6.52 -17.21
CA LYS A 47 -17.32 7.77 -16.43
C LYS A 47 -18.66 7.86 -15.67
N ASP A 48 -19.68 7.15 -16.15
CA ASP A 48 -21.04 7.10 -15.58
C ASP A 48 -21.26 5.95 -14.59
N SER A 49 -20.23 5.14 -14.33
CA SER A 49 -20.28 4.15 -13.26
C SER A 49 -20.51 4.89 -11.94
N ARG A 50 -21.41 4.35 -11.11
CA ARG A 50 -21.80 4.90 -9.81
C ARG A 50 -20.62 4.90 -8.85
N GLN A 51 -19.65 5.78 -9.04
CA GLN A 51 -18.68 6.16 -8.03
C GLN A 51 -19.47 6.89 -6.94
N SER A 52 -19.41 6.37 -5.72
CA SER A 52 -20.20 6.97 -4.64
C SER A 52 -19.64 8.38 -4.37
N LYS A 53 -20.53 9.36 -4.14
CA LYS A 53 -20.11 10.70 -3.70
C LYS A 53 -19.25 10.65 -2.41
N SER A 54 -19.36 9.58 -1.62
CA SER A 54 -18.54 9.32 -0.44
C SER A 54 -17.10 8.92 -0.76
N ASP A 55 -16.84 8.15 -1.81
CA ASP A 55 -15.47 7.74 -2.17
C ASP A 55 -14.64 8.95 -2.60
N LYS A 56 -15.23 9.84 -3.41
CA LYS A 56 -14.61 11.11 -3.83
C LYS A 56 -14.31 12.09 -2.70
N LYS A 57 -14.87 11.89 -1.50
CA LYS A 57 -14.58 12.68 -0.30
C LYS A 57 -13.63 11.97 0.67
N SER A 58 -13.31 10.70 0.41
CA SER A 58 -12.54 9.88 1.33
C SER A 58 -11.04 10.03 1.10
N THR A 59 -10.29 9.96 2.21
CA THR A 59 -8.82 9.84 2.20
C THR A 59 -8.44 8.37 2.32
N VAL A 60 -7.49 7.91 1.52
CA VAL A 60 -6.96 6.54 1.60
C VAL A 60 -5.44 6.53 1.68
N VAL A 61 -4.89 5.49 2.30
CA VAL A 61 -3.43 5.31 2.41
C VAL A 61 -3.02 4.09 1.59
N LEU A 62 -2.08 4.25 0.67
CA LEU A 62 -1.40 3.14 -0.01
C LEU A 62 -0.02 2.97 0.63
N ALA A 63 0.17 1.90 1.38
CA ALA A 63 1.45 1.65 2.04
C ALA A 63 2.32 0.71 1.20
N GLY A 64 3.61 1.02 1.11
CA GLY A 64 4.59 0.22 0.40
C GLY A 64 6.01 0.51 0.88
N SER A 65 6.95 -0.38 0.55
CA SER A 65 8.37 -0.06 0.70
C SER A 65 8.84 0.84 -0.45
N PHE A 66 8.28 0.69 -1.66
CA PHE A 66 8.66 1.46 -2.85
C PHE A 66 10.18 1.52 -3.04
N ASN A 67 10.86 0.36 -3.08
CA ASN A 67 12.33 0.29 -3.05
C ASN A 67 12.97 -0.34 -4.31
N PRO A 68 12.96 0.32 -5.49
CA PRO A 68 12.33 1.61 -5.83
C PRO A 68 10.85 1.51 -6.21
N PRO A 69 10.12 2.64 -6.28
CA PRO A 69 8.86 2.70 -7.01
C PRO A 69 9.07 2.40 -8.51
N HIS A 70 8.03 1.91 -9.19
CA HIS A 70 8.09 1.49 -10.60
C HIS A 70 6.71 1.61 -11.25
N LEU A 71 6.60 1.35 -12.56
CA LEU A 71 5.36 1.55 -13.32
C LEU A 71 4.16 0.77 -12.76
N GLY A 72 4.36 -0.48 -12.32
CA GLY A 72 3.32 -1.23 -11.61
C GLY A 72 2.74 -0.49 -10.37
N HIS A 73 3.58 0.18 -9.57
CA HIS A 73 3.09 1.02 -8.47
C HIS A 73 2.30 2.23 -8.97
N LEU A 74 2.77 2.88 -10.04
CA LEU A 74 2.12 4.06 -10.61
C LEU A 74 0.70 3.75 -11.08
N VAL A 75 0.48 2.57 -11.68
CA VAL A 75 -0.86 2.10 -12.07
C VAL A 75 -1.78 1.95 -10.86
N MET A 76 -1.30 1.37 -9.76
CA MET A 76 -2.06 1.27 -8.50
C MET A 76 -2.42 2.64 -7.94
N ILE A 77 -1.49 3.60 -8.00
CA ILE A 77 -1.68 4.95 -7.49
C ILE A 77 -2.72 5.69 -8.33
N ARG A 78 -2.62 5.66 -9.66
CA ARG A 78 -3.60 6.26 -10.58
C ARG A 78 -5.00 5.70 -10.34
N TYR A 79 -5.11 4.38 -10.19
CA TYR A 79 -6.38 3.71 -9.87
C TYR A 79 -7.06 4.28 -8.62
N LEU A 80 -6.27 4.51 -7.56
CA LEU A 80 -6.76 5.09 -6.31
C LEU A 80 -7.05 6.59 -6.48
N ALA A 81 -6.19 7.33 -7.16
CA ALA A 81 -6.31 8.77 -7.41
C ALA A 81 -7.63 9.11 -8.11
N GLU A 82 -8.04 8.28 -9.06
CA GLU A 82 -9.32 8.42 -9.76
C GLU A 82 -10.54 8.06 -8.91
N ARG A 83 -10.39 7.31 -7.82
CA ARG A 83 -11.51 6.82 -6.99
C ARG A 83 -11.74 7.65 -5.73
N TYR A 84 -10.66 8.13 -5.15
CA TYR A 84 -10.69 8.76 -3.84
C TYR A 84 -10.45 10.26 -3.91
N GLY A 85 -10.87 10.98 -2.89
CA GLY A 85 -10.65 12.43 -2.80
C GLY A 85 -9.17 12.76 -2.56
N ARG A 86 -8.51 11.98 -1.70
CA ARG A 86 -7.08 12.12 -1.37
C ARG A 86 -6.43 10.76 -1.23
N VAL A 87 -5.26 10.60 -1.84
CA VAL A 87 -4.45 9.38 -1.73
C VAL A 87 -3.12 9.73 -1.08
N ILE A 88 -2.72 8.97 -0.06
CA ILE A 88 -1.43 9.15 0.60
C ILE A 88 -0.59 7.90 0.37
N CYS A 89 0.46 8.02 -0.43
CA CYS A 89 1.47 6.99 -0.59
C CYS A 89 2.40 7.02 0.63
N CYS A 90 2.30 6.00 1.47
CA CYS A 90 3.06 5.90 2.71
C CYS A 90 4.26 4.96 2.52
N ILE A 91 5.47 5.51 2.67
CA ILE A 91 6.71 4.75 2.73
C ILE A 91 6.99 4.41 4.20
N GLY A 92 6.74 3.15 4.56
CA GLY A 92 6.97 2.66 5.91
C GLY A 92 8.46 2.44 6.19
N VAL A 93 8.94 2.99 7.31
CA VAL A 93 10.28 2.69 7.84
C VAL A 93 10.17 1.43 8.69
N ASN A 94 10.67 0.30 8.17
CA ASN A 94 10.74 -0.95 8.91
C ASN A 94 12.16 -1.12 9.48
N PRO A 95 12.35 -1.05 10.81
CA PRO A 95 13.67 -1.16 11.42
C PRO A 95 14.31 -2.54 11.22
N ASN A 96 13.51 -3.57 10.93
CA ASN A 96 13.98 -4.93 10.69
C ASN A 96 14.36 -5.18 9.22
N LYS A 97 14.11 -4.23 8.31
CA LYS A 97 14.50 -4.34 6.90
C LYS A 97 15.55 -3.29 6.59
N GLN A 98 16.75 -3.74 6.29
CA GLN A 98 17.77 -2.88 5.72
C GLN A 98 17.46 -2.67 4.23
N TYR A 99 17.46 -1.41 3.84
CA TYR A 99 17.31 -1.00 2.45
C TYR A 99 18.60 -0.29 2.04
N ASP A 100 19.01 -0.52 0.80
CA ASP A 100 20.20 0.06 0.20
C ASP A 100 20.11 1.61 0.14
N VAL A 101 18.89 2.16 0.22
CA VAL A 101 18.61 3.60 0.12
C VAL A 101 17.71 4.10 1.25
N THR A 102 17.82 5.39 1.55
CA THR A 102 17.01 6.05 2.57
C THR A 102 15.51 6.06 2.19
N PRO A 103 14.59 6.06 3.16
CA PRO A 103 13.16 6.26 2.88
C PRO A 103 12.86 7.62 2.21
N GLN A 104 13.67 8.64 2.47
CA GLN A 104 13.54 9.96 1.85
C GLN A 104 13.84 9.92 0.35
N SER A 105 14.94 9.27 -0.06
CA SER A 105 15.29 9.12 -1.48
C SER A 105 14.22 8.35 -2.26
N ARG A 106 13.63 7.31 -1.65
CA ARG A 106 12.48 6.60 -2.23
C ARG A 106 11.26 7.49 -2.40
N ALA A 107 10.99 8.34 -1.41
CA ALA A 107 9.89 9.29 -1.45
C ALA A 107 10.08 10.35 -2.54
N GLU A 108 11.29 10.86 -2.70
CA GLU A 108 11.64 11.82 -3.75
C GLU A 108 11.41 11.25 -5.15
N ILE A 109 11.93 10.03 -5.42
CA ILE A 109 11.68 9.35 -6.70
C ILE A 109 10.18 9.19 -6.94
N LEU A 110 9.41 8.76 -5.92
CA LEU A 110 7.96 8.61 -6.07
C LEU A 110 7.26 9.95 -6.33
N ARG A 111 7.67 11.04 -5.67
CA ARG A 111 7.11 12.38 -5.91
C ARG A 111 7.38 12.83 -7.34
N GLU A 112 8.61 12.67 -7.85
CA GLU A 112 8.94 13.00 -9.24
C GLU A 112 8.15 12.15 -10.25
N MET A 113 7.90 10.87 -9.93
CA MET A 113 7.01 10.03 -10.73
C MET A 113 5.59 10.59 -10.77
N LEU A 114 5.09 11.24 -9.70
CA LEU A 114 3.72 11.71 -9.60
C LEU A 114 3.50 13.14 -10.12
N ILE A 115 4.46 14.06 -9.95
CA ILE A 115 4.33 15.48 -10.35
C ILE A 115 3.94 15.62 -11.82
N HIS A 116 4.51 14.78 -12.67
CA HIS A 116 4.30 14.82 -14.11
C HIS A 116 3.32 13.73 -14.58
N ASP A 117 2.53 13.18 -13.66
CA ASP A 117 1.46 12.23 -13.93
C ASP A 117 0.11 12.96 -13.85
N GLY A 118 -0.47 13.29 -15.00
CA GLY A 118 -1.70 14.10 -15.04
C GLY A 118 -2.90 13.51 -14.31
N GLY A 119 -2.84 12.22 -13.93
CA GLY A 119 -3.88 11.53 -13.16
C GLY A 119 -3.71 11.58 -11.63
N CYS A 120 -2.64 12.17 -11.11
CA CYS A 120 -2.25 12.02 -9.69
C CYS A 120 -2.24 13.32 -8.88
N ASN A 121 -3.02 14.34 -9.28
CA ASN A 121 -3.05 15.66 -8.62
C ASN A 121 -3.50 15.64 -7.15
N ASN A 122 -4.18 14.58 -6.73
CA ASN A 122 -4.67 14.38 -5.36
C ASN A 122 -3.85 13.36 -4.55
N VAL A 123 -2.61 13.08 -4.99
CA VAL A 123 -1.71 12.12 -4.36
C VAL A 123 -0.59 12.85 -3.62
N THR A 124 -0.36 12.49 -2.35
CA THR A 124 0.80 12.96 -1.56
C THR A 124 1.68 11.79 -1.14
N VAL A 125 2.97 12.02 -0.94
CA VAL A 125 3.94 10.98 -0.52
C VAL A 125 4.52 11.33 0.84
N GLU A 126 4.38 10.40 1.78
CA GLU A 126 4.78 10.57 3.18
C GLU A 126 5.69 9.43 3.65
N VAL A 127 6.74 9.78 4.37
CA VAL A 127 7.61 8.82 5.05
C VAL A 127 7.12 8.68 6.48
N VAL A 128 6.81 7.45 6.90
CA VAL A 128 6.21 7.20 8.21
C VAL A 128 7.06 6.21 8.99
N SER A 129 7.53 6.66 10.15
CA SER A 129 8.14 5.82 11.18
C SER A 129 7.08 5.27 12.13
N GLY A 130 7.25 4.01 12.54
CA GLY A 130 6.33 3.34 13.47
C GLY A 130 5.08 2.79 12.77
N TYR A 131 3.98 2.67 13.52
CA TYR A 131 2.76 2.06 13.01
C TYR A 131 2.02 2.95 12.01
N ILE A 132 1.94 2.52 10.76
CA ILE A 132 1.27 3.28 9.69
C ILE A 132 -0.21 3.55 10.01
N TRP A 133 -0.90 2.63 10.70
CA TRP A 133 -2.30 2.86 11.09
C TRP A 133 -2.49 4.05 12.03
N ARG A 134 -1.47 4.43 12.83
CA ARG A 134 -1.52 5.65 13.66
C ARG A 134 -1.49 6.89 12.79
N PHE A 135 -0.58 6.93 11.82
CA PHE A 135 -0.50 8.01 10.84
C PHE A 135 -1.77 8.10 10.00
N ALA A 136 -2.27 6.98 9.49
CA ALA A 136 -3.50 6.94 8.69
C ALA A 136 -4.69 7.54 9.44
N ARG A 137 -4.76 7.33 10.76
CA ARG A 137 -5.76 7.95 11.62
C ARG A 137 -5.63 9.47 11.71
N THR A 138 -4.42 10.01 11.87
CA THR A 138 -4.23 11.48 11.93
C THR A 138 -4.63 12.16 10.62
N GLN A 139 -4.62 11.41 9.52
CA GLN A 139 -5.06 11.85 8.20
C GLN A 139 -6.54 11.59 7.91
N ASN A 140 -7.32 11.09 8.89
CA ASN A 140 -8.72 10.68 8.71
C ASN A 140 -8.93 9.72 7.53
N ALA A 141 -7.98 8.80 7.33
CA ALA A 141 -8.08 7.84 6.25
C ALA A 141 -9.19 6.81 6.52
N SER A 142 -10.02 6.55 5.50
CA SER A 142 -11.13 5.60 5.59
C SER A 142 -10.71 4.17 5.30
N SER A 143 -9.60 3.97 4.59
CA SER A 143 -9.12 2.65 4.17
C SER A 143 -7.61 2.60 3.97
N PHE A 144 -7.09 1.38 4.14
CA PHE A 144 -5.69 1.05 4.00
C PHE A 144 -5.50 0.13 2.80
N PHE A 145 -4.62 0.50 1.88
CA PHE A 145 -4.31 -0.25 0.67
C PHE A 145 -2.88 -0.78 0.69
N ARG A 146 -2.71 -1.98 0.14
CA ARG A 146 -1.42 -2.64 -0.08
C ARG A 146 -1.40 -3.18 -1.51
N GLY A 147 -0.28 -3.01 -2.21
CA GLY A 147 -0.08 -3.63 -3.52
C GLY A 147 0.49 -5.03 -3.37
N ILE A 148 -0.04 -5.99 -4.13
CA ILE A 148 0.49 -7.36 -4.24
C ILE A 148 0.59 -7.75 -5.71
N ARG A 149 1.51 -8.64 -6.08
CA ARG A 149 1.62 -9.17 -7.46
C ARG A 149 0.52 -10.19 -7.72
N THR A 150 0.42 -11.16 -6.81
CA THR A 150 -0.67 -12.14 -6.69
C THR A 150 -0.79 -12.51 -5.22
N TRP A 151 -1.97 -12.99 -4.81
CA TRP A 151 -2.14 -13.46 -3.43
C TRP A 151 -1.26 -14.69 -3.13
N ASP A 152 -1.08 -15.58 -4.10
CA ASP A 152 -0.28 -16.79 -3.91
C ASP A 152 1.21 -16.48 -3.70
N ALA A 153 1.73 -15.40 -4.31
CA ALA A 153 3.14 -15.05 -4.20
C ALA A 153 3.46 -14.20 -2.95
N ASP A 154 2.58 -13.25 -2.60
CA ASP A 154 2.87 -12.24 -1.58
C ASP A 154 1.97 -12.37 -0.32
N GLY A 155 0.93 -13.19 -0.37
CA GLY A 155 -0.12 -13.25 0.65
C GLY A 155 0.34 -13.73 2.03
N GLY A 156 1.41 -14.52 2.11
CA GLY A 156 1.97 -14.97 3.40
C GLY A 156 2.48 -13.80 4.25
N ASP A 157 3.40 -13.01 3.69
CA ASP A 157 3.96 -11.82 4.33
C ASP A 157 2.88 -10.76 4.58
N GLU A 158 2.01 -10.54 3.59
CA GLU A 158 0.95 -9.54 3.68
C GLU A 158 -0.13 -9.90 4.69
N ARG A 159 -0.44 -11.19 4.88
CA ARG A 159 -1.35 -11.64 5.95
C ARG A 159 -0.79 -11.32 7.34
N THR A 160 0.52 -11.48 7.54
CA THR A 160 1.17 -11.11 8.80
C THR A 160 0.99 -9.61 9.09
N LEU A 161 1.22 -8.76 8.09
CA LEU A 161 0.99 -7.32 8.22
C LEU A 161 -0.50 -6.98 8.41
N GLN A 162 -1.41 -7.71 7.77
CA GLN A 162 -2.85 -7.53 7.95
C GLN A 162 -3.30 -7.84 9.37
N ILE A 163 -2.77 -8.90 9.99
CA ILE A 163 -3.01 -9.24 11.39
C ILE A 163 -2.58 -8.08 12.29
N LEU A 164 -1.37 -7.56 12.09
CA LEU A 164 -0.86 -6.42 12.86
C LEU A 164 -1.72 -5.15 12.68
N ASN A 165 -2.17 -4.86 11.46
CA ASN A 165 -3.03 -3.70 11.18
C ASN A 165 -4.49 -3.90 11.64
N THR A 166 -4.93 -5.13 11.89
CA THR A 166 -6.27 -5.43 12.40
C THR A 166 -6.31 -5.42 13.92
N TRP A 167 -5.32 -6.04 14.57
CA TRP A 167 -5.32 -6.19 16.03
C TRP A 167 -4.53 -5.09 16.75
N GLY A 168 -3.49 -4.55 16.12
CA GLY A 168 -2.68 -3.46 16.67
C GLY A 168 -3.50 -2.23 17.07
N PRO A 169 -4.42 -1.72 16.23
CA PRO A 169 -5.27 -0.58 16.60
C PRO A 169 -6.15 -0.83 17.82
N LEU A 170 -6.64 -2.07 18.02
CA LEU A 170 -7.42 -2.42 19.20
C LEU A 170 -6.53 -2.50 20.45
N ILE A 171 -5.44 -3.27 20.37
CA ILE A 171 -4.58 -3.58 21.52
C ILE A 171 -3.81 -2.33 21.96
N LEU A 172 -3.20 -1.60 21.02
CA LEU A 172 -2.29 -0.48 21.31
C LEU A 172 -2.95 0.89 21.16
N GLY A 173 -4.02 0.98 20.39
CA GLY A 173 -4.69 2.25 20.08
C GLY A 173 -6.06 2.42 20.73
N ARG A 174 -6.65 1.32 21.25
CA ARG A 174 -8.02 1.25 21.80
C ARG A 174 -9.06 1.79 20.80
N ILE A 175 -8.85 1.48 19.52
CA ILE A 175 -9.70 1.94 18.42
C ILE A 175 -10.05 0.82 17.44
N TRP A 176 -11.16 1.03 16.74
CA TRP A 176 -11.56 0.17 15.66
C TRP A 176 -10.54 0.20 14.51
N PRO A 177 -10.08 -0.96 14.02
CA PRO A 177 -9.10 -1.01 12.94
C PRO A 177 -9.72 -0.59 11.61
N MET A 178 -8.94 0.14 10.82
CA MET A 178 -9.30 0.45 9.44
C MET A 178 -9.33 -0.82 8.59
N LYS A 179 -10.14 -0.80 7.53
CA LYS A 179 -10.17 -1.90 6.56
C LYS A 179 -8.86 -1.91 5.76
N THR A 180 -8.18 -3.04 5.75
CA THR A 180 -7.07 -3.33 4.83
C THR A 180 -7.62 -3.97 3.55
N MET A 181 -7.21 -3.46 2.40
CA MET A 181 -7.55 -3.97 1.07
C MET A 181 -6.27 -4.15 0.26
N PHE A 182 -6.25 -5.22 -0.53
CA PHE A 182 -5.12 -5.55 -1.40
C PHE A 182 -5.46 -5.24 -2.85
N LEU A 183 -4.57 -4.57 -3.56
CA LEU A 183 -4.65 -4.34 -4.99
C LEU A 183 -3.73 -5.34 -5.68
N GLU A 184 -4.32 -6.26 -6.43
CA GLU A 184 -3.53 -7.19 -7.24
C GLU A 184 -3.07 -6.53 -8.53
N GLY A 185 -1.75 -6.51 -8.72
CA GLY A 185 -1.04 -5.84 -9.80
C GLY A 185 -1.60 -6.12 -11.20
N ASP A 186 -1.36 -5.18 -12.10
CA ASP A 186 -1.73 -5.34 -13.49
C ASP A 186 -0.92 -6.47 -14.13
N PRO A 187 -1.57 -7.47 -14.76
CA PRO A 187 -0.89 -8.52 -15.49
C PRO A 187 0.15 -7.97 -16.48
N GLN A 188 -0.09 -6.80 -17.08
CA GLN A 188 0.85 -6.14 -17.99
C GLN A 188 2.18 -5.79 -17.31
N TYR A 189 2.17 -5.47 -16.01
CA TYR A 189 3.36 -5.10 -15.23
C TYR A 189 3.82 -6.20 -14.27
N ARG A 190 3.31 -7.43 -14.39
CA ARG A 190 3.66 -8.55 -13.48
C ARG A 190 5.15 -8.92 -13.51
N HIS A 191 5.82 -8.69 -14.63
CA HIS A 191 7.27 -8.89 -14.80
C HIS A 191 8.10 -7.78 -14.13
N VAL A 192 7.48 -6.65 -13.78
CA VAL A 192 8.16 -5.52 -13.15
C VAL A 192 8.23 -5.74 -11.64
N SER A 193 9.44 -5.67 -11.08
CA SER A 193 9.65 -5.70 -9.64
C SER A 193 10.76 -4.74 -9.23
N SER A 194 10.68 -4.23 -8.01
CA SER A 194 11.74 -3.42 -7.41
C SER A 194 13.10 -4.15 -7.38
N THR A 195 13.12 -5.48 -7.21
CA THR A 195 14.36 -6.27 -7.28
C THR A 195 14.97 -6.25 -8.68
N LEU A 196 14.16 -6.41 -9.72
CA LEU A 196 14.62 -6.32 -11.11
C LEU A 196 15.19 -4.93 -11.42
N VAL A 197 14.53 -3.86 -10.96
CA VAL A 197 15.03 -2.50 -11.14
C VAL A 197 16.41 -2.33 -10.50
N ARG A 198 16.62 -2.84 -9.28
CA ARG A 198 17.93 -2.79 -8.61
C ARG A 198 19.00 -3.58 -9.35
N GLN A 199 18.67 -4.77 -9.87
CA GLN A 199 19.59 -5.58 -10.68
C GLN A 199 20.03 -4.85 -11.97
N ILE A 200 19.11 -4.14 -12.63
CA ILE A 200 19.44 -3.32 -13.80
C ILE A 200 20.36 -2.16 -13.42
N CYS A 201 20.11 -1.50 -12.29
CA CYS A 201 20.96 -0.41 -11.81
C CYS A 201 22.39 -0.90 -11.46
N ALA A 202 22.51 -2.08 -10.86
CA ALA A 202 23.80 -2.73 -10.58
C ALA A 202 24.57 -3.03 -11.87
N ARG A 203 23.93 -3.70 -12.85
CA ARG A 203 24.55 -3.95 -14.16
C ARG A 203 24.97 -2.67 -14.88
N ARG A 204 24.17 -1.60 -14.77
CA ARG A 204 24.50 -0.29 -15.35
C ARG A 204 25.77 0.29 -14.74
N LYS A 205 25.95 0.14 -13.41
CA LYS A 205 27.14 0.59 -12.69
C LYS A 205 28.38 -0.17 -13.17
N GLU A 206 28.31 -1.50 -13.22
CA GLU A 206 29.40 -2.36 -13.68
C GLU A 206 29.85 -2.00 -15.12
N ALA A 207 28.89 -1.74 -16.01
CA ALA A 207 29.18 -1.31 -17.38
C ALA A 207 29.89 0.06 -17.42
N ILE A 208 29.49 1.01 -16.58
CA ILE A 208 30.17 2.32 -16.47
C ILE A 208 31.60 2.15 -15.94
N GLU A 209 31.79 1.31 -14.92
CA GLU A 209 33.12 1.03 -14.34
C GLU A 209 34.05 0.31 -15.32
N SER A 210 33.49 -0.46 -16.26
CA SER A 210 34.23 -1.20 -17.29
C SER A 210 34.40 -0.43 -18.61
N GLU A 211 33.95 0.84 -18.66
CA GLU A 211 33.89 1.66 -19.89
C GLU A 211 33.06 1.03 -21.03
N ASP A 212 32.16 0.12 -20.69
CA ASP A 212 31.26 -0.56 -21.62
C ASP A 212 30.02 0.29 -21.97
N SER A 213 29.40 -0.02 -23.11
CA SER A 213 28.14 0.60 -23.52
C SER A 213 27.00 0.25 -22.55
N ASN A 214 26.28 1.27 -22.08
CA ASN A 214 25.12 1.11 -21.18
C ASN A 214 23.77 1.47 -21.85
N ALA A 215 23.75 1.68 -23.17
CA ALA A 215 22.57 2.13 -23.90
C ALA A 215 21.39 1.14 -23.79
N ASP A 216 21.66 -0.16 -23.93
CA ASP A 216 20.63 -1.19 -23.81
C ASP A 216 20.11 -1.33 -22.38
N ILE A 217 20.97 -1.13 -21.37
CA ILE A 217 20.60 -1.18 -19.96
C ILE A 217 19.68 0.00 -19.62
N ASN A 218 19.99 1.21 -20.13
CA ASN A 218 19.11 2.37 -19.97
C ASN A 218 17.74 2.12 -20.62
N LYS A 219 17.71 1.50 -21.81
CA LYS A 219 16.47 1.13 -22.50
C LYS A 219 15.67 0.07 -21.74
N GLU A 220 16.33 -0.85 -21.04
CA GLU A 220 15.67 -1.81 -20.16
C GLU A 220 15.05 -1.12 -18.94
N LEU A 221 15.77 -0.17 -18.33
CA LEU A 221 15.30 0.58 -17.16
C LEU A 221 14.05 1.41 -17.47
N THR A 222 14.00 2.09 -18.62
CA THR A 222 12.83 2.91 -19.02
C THR A 222 11.56 2.09 -19.30
N ARG A 223 11.67 0.76 -19.44
CA ARG A 223 10.49 -0.14 -19.49
C ARG A 223 9.89 -0.40 -18.11
N LEU A 224 10.64 -0.15 -17.03
CA LEU A 224 10.22 -0.45 -15.66
C LEU A 224 9.86 0.80 -14.85
N VAL A 225 10.50 1.93 -15.17
CA VAL A 225 10.26 3.23 -14.51
C VAL A 225 10.04 4.31 -15.56
N PRO A 226 9.28 5.39 -15.27
CA PRO A 226 9.13 6.50 -16.20
C PRO A 226 10.48 7.07 -16.62
N GLU A 227 10.65 7.35 -17.91
CA GLU A 227 11.91 7.82 -18.49
C GLU A 227 12.53 9.01 -17.75
N ARG A 228 11.69 9.97 -17.37
CA ARG A 228 12.08 11.16 -16.59
C ARG A 228 12.79 10.86 -15.25
N VAL A 229 12.45 9.77 -14.57
CA VAL A 229 13.06 9.40 -13.29
C VAL A 229 14.11 8.29 -13.45
N ALA A 230 14.28 7.74 -14.66
CA ALA A 230 15.18 6.60 -14.89
C ALA A 230 16.63 6.94 -14.51
N SER A 231 17.09 8.15 -14.86
CA SER A 231 18.43 8.63 -14.48
C SER A 231 18.59 8.73 -12.96
N LYS A 232 17.60 9.32 -12.27
CA LYS A 232 17.61 9.46 -10.81
C LYS A 232 17.59 8.09 -10.10
N VAL A 233 16.78 7.17 -10.58
CA VAL A 233 16.72 5.78 -10.07
C VAL A 233 18.07 5.10 -10.26
N ALA A 234 18.67 5.20 -11.45
CA ALA A 234 19.97 4.62 -11.74
C ALA A 234 21.09 5.20 -10.85
N GLU A 235 21.08 6.49 -10.58
CA GLU A 235 22.04 7.16 -9.69
C GLU A 235 21.88 6.66 -8.25
N VAL A 236 20.67 6.75 -7.70
CA VAL A 236 20.37 6.41 -6.30
C VAL A 236 20.66 4.93 -6.01
N TYR A 237 20.26 4.03 -6.92
CA TYR A 237 20.44 2.59 -6.74
C TYR A 237 21.74 2.02 -7.32
N GLY A 238 22.48 2.79 -8.13
CA GLY A 238 23.84 2.45 -8.55
C GLY A 238 24.90 2.87 -7.51
N ALA A 239 24.64 3.95 -6.76
CA ALA A 239 25.53 4.40 -5.68
C ALA A 239 25.44 3.52 -4.42
N SER A 240 24.34 2.77 -4.25
CA SER A 240 24.08 1.96 -3.08
C SER A 240 24.74 0.58 -3.22
N SER A 241 25.78 0.34 -2.44
CA SER A 241 26.56 -0.91 -2.34
C SER A 241 26.11 -1.76 -1.17
#